data_AF-A0A222MZJ9-F1
#
_entry.id   AF-A0A222MZJ9-F1
#
_cell.length_a   1.000
_cell.length_b   1.000
_cell.length_c   1.000
_cell.angle_alpha   90.00
_cell.angle_beta   90.00
_cell.angle_gamma   90.00
#
_symmetry.space_group_name_H-M   'P 1'
#
loop_
_entity.id
_entity.type
_entity.pdbx_description
1 polymer ?
#
loop_
_entity_poly.entity_id
_entity_poly.type
_entity_poly.pdbx_seq_one_letter_code
_entity_poly.pdbx_strand_id
1 'polypeptide(L)'
;MKKQNVIYIDTEVFFTMLRSNSLDEIAYKHLEKLTSADCLQIKIPKTQHTHLHKLRTDSLSNKNLISQETLRLINYFLDKRIFSFVDDKDSDEVFWQKVLEDLQEGANVSIISDDTRTYSLIKSQLKSVDLALQKRFFIINSKEIKEWLEKV
;
A
#
# COMPACT_ATOMS: atom_id res chain seq x y z
N MET A 1 12.51 -19.06 -7.20
CA MET A 1 12.35 -17.73 -6.56
C MET A 1 10.99 -17.70 -5.89
N LYS A 2 10.89 -17.23 -4.63
CA LYS A 2 9.58 -17.00 -3.99
C LYS A 2 8.89 -15.87 -4.75
N LYS A 3 7.62 -16.05 -5.13
CA LYS A 3 6.82 -14.97 -5.74
C LYS A 3 6.54 -13.92 -4.67
N GLN A 4 6.95 -12.68 -4.92
CA GLN A 4 6.68 -11.53 -4.06
C GLN A 4 5.46 -10.78 -4.59
N ASN A 5 4.61 -10.30 -3.69
CA ASN A 5 3.55 -9.35 -4.01
C ASN A 5 3.99 -7.99 -3.49
N VAL A 6 3.88 -6.98 -4.34
CA VAL A 6 4.22 -5.60 -4.02
C VAL A 6 2.96 -4.76 -4.16
N ILE A 7 2.59 -4.04 -3.11
CA ILE A 7 1.43 -3.15 -3.12
C ILE A 7 1.92 -1.73 -2.94
N TYR A 8 1.71 -0.87 -3.94
CA TYR A 8 1.86 0.56 -3.81
C TYR A 8 0.55 1.14 -3.30
N ILE A 9 0.59 1.86 -2.17
CA ILE A 9 -0.62 2.48 -1.60
C ILE A 9 -0.40 3.97 -1.47
N ASP A 10 -1.34 4.72 -2.03
CA ASP A 10 -1.44 6.16 -1.88
C ASP A 10 -1.71 6.55 -0.43
N THR A 11 -1.14 7.69 -0.04
CA THR A 11 -1.22 8.28 1.29
C THR A 11 -2.66 8.36 1.80
N GLU A 12 -3.53 9.01 1.03
CA GLU A 12 -4.88 9.33 1.50
C GLU A 12 -5.71 8.06 1.66
N VAL A 13 -5.54 7.10 0.75
CA VAL A 13 -6.20 5.80 0.81
C VAL A 13 -5.69 4.99 2.02
N PHE A 14 -4.37 4.95 2.22
CA PHE A 14 -3.76 4.27 3.35
C PHE A 14 -4.30 4.81 4.69
N PHE A 15 -4.33 6.13 4.89
CA PHE A 15 -4.85 6.72 6.11
C PHE A 15 -6.38 6.61 6.23
N THR A 16 -7.11 6.63 5.12
CA THR A 16 -8.56 6.38 5.12
C THR A 16 -8.85 4.97 5.63
N MET A 17 -8.10 3.98 5.15
CA MET A 17 -8.17 2.59 5.65
C MET A 17 -7.81 2.50 7.13
N LEU A 18 -6.80 3.24 7.60
CA LEU A 18 -6.42 3.27 9.02
C LEU A 18 -7.45 3.93 9.94
N ARG A 19 -8.20 4.92 9.44
CA ARG A 19 -9.09 5.79 10.23
C ARG A 19 -10.55 5.37 10.25
N SER A 20 -10.99 4.50 9.34
CA SER A 20 -12.42 4.24 9.14
C SER A 20 -13.14 3.55 10.30
N ASN A 21 -12.47 3.24 11.43
CA ASN A 21 -12.98 2.36 12.50
C ASN A 21 -13.53 1.01 11.99
N SER A 22 -13.30 0.70 10.70
CA SER A 22 -13.81 -0.46 9.97
C SER A 22 -12.68 -1.29 9.38
N LEU A 23 -11.43 -1.09 9.84
CA LEU A 23 -10.47 -2.19 9.87
C LEU A 23 -11.01 -3.19 10.90
N ASP A 24 -12.12 -3.83 10.54
CA ASP A 24 -12.71 -4.91 11.30
C ASP A 24 -11.62 -5.93 11.57
N GLU A 25 -11.77 -6.68 12.66
CA GLU A 25 -10.85 -7.77 13.03
C GLU A 25 -10.56 -8.73 11.86
N ILE A 26 -11.47 -8.79 10.88
CA ILE A 26 -11.34 -9.50 9.60
C ILE A 26 -10.26 -8.90 8.70
N ALA A 27 -10.27 -7.58 8.47
CA ALA A 27 -9.26 -6.90 7.68
C ALA A 27 -7.88 -6.98 8.36
N TYR A 28 -7.84 -6.95 9.70
CA TYR A 28 -6.64 -7.25 10.50
C TYR A 28 -6.12 -8.67 10.23
N LYS A 29 -6.97 -9.70 10.37
CA LYS A 29 -6.58 -11.10 10.11
C LYS A 29 -6.14 -11.33 8.67
N HIS A 30 -6.70 -10.60 7.70
CA HIS A 30 -6.28 -10.68 6.30
C HIS A 30 -4.94 -10.00 6.05
N LEU A 31 -4.72 -8.79 6.58
CA LEU A 31 -3.43 -8.11 6.49
C LEU A 31 -2.33 -8.89 7.23
N GLU A 32 -2.62 -9.46 8.40
CA GLU A 32 -1.71 -10.32 9.13
C GLU A 32 -1.37 -11.60 8.34
N LYS A 33 -2.35 -12.26 7.72
CA LYS A 33 -2.11 -13.42 6.84
C LYS A 33 -1.25 -13.06 5.63
N LEU A 34 -1.57 -11.95 4.95
CA LEU A 34 -0.80 -11.50 3.78
C LEU A 34 0.65 -11.19 4.13
N THR A 35 0.90 -10.71 5.35
CA THR A 35 2.23 -10.30 5.83
C THR A 35 3.03 -11.44 6.44
N SER A 36 2.36 -12.43 7.04
CA SER A 36 3.00 -13.64 7.60
C SER A 36 3.65 -14.56 6.56
N ALA A 37 3.38 -14.34 5.27
CA ALA A 37 3.90 -15.17 4.19
C ALA A 37 5.30 -14.76 3.69
N ASP A 38 5.92 -13.68 4.20
CA ASP A 38 7.10 -13.00 3.60
C ASP A 38 6.92 -12.66 2.10
N CYS A 39 5.68 -12.73 1.62
CA CYS A 39 5.30 -12.59 0.22
C CYS A 39 4.63 -11.24 -0.04
N LEU A 40 4.63 -10.32 0.93
CA LEU A 40 3.99 -9.02 0.79
C LEU A 40 4.94 -7.90 1.22
N GLN A 41 5.19 -6.97 0.29
CA GLN A 41 5.83 -5.70 0.54
C GLN A 41 4.83 -4.58 0.24
N ILE A 42 4.66 -3.64 1.17
CA ILE A 42 3.83 -2.46 0.95
C ILE A 42 4.75 -1.27 0.73
N LYS A 43 4.62 -0.59 -0.41
CA LYS A 43 5.39 0.60 -0.75
C LYS A 43 4.55 1.84 -0.49
N ILE A 44 5.00 2.71 0.40
CA ILE A 44 4.33 3.99 0.76
C ILE A 44 5.29 5.18 0.57
N PRO A 45 4.80 6.41 0.39
CA PRO A 45 5.67 7.58 0.29
C PRO A 45 6.45 7.86 1.60
N LYS A 46 7.71 8.34 1.51
CA LYS A 46 8.60 8.63 2.66
C LYS A 46 8.01 9.67 3.65
N THR A 47 7.29 10.67 3.15
CA THR A 47 6.55 11.64 3.98
C THR A 47 5.56 10.93 4.90
N GLN A 48 4.98 9.81 4.45
CA GLN A 48 4.03 9.03 5.23
C GLN A 48 4.69 8.17 6.28
N HIS A 49 5.87 7.63 6.00
CA HIS A 49 6.69 7.00 7.02
C HIS A 49 6.95 7.95 8.20
N THR A 50 7.31 9.20 7.89
CA THR A 50 7.54 10.24 8.90
C THR A 50 6.25 10.55 9.68
N HIS A 51 5.12 10.67 9.00
CA HIS A 51 3.82 10.84 9.65
C HIS A 51 3.43 9.66 10.54
N LEU A 52 3.64 8.42 10.11
CA LEU A 52 3.34 7.22 10.91
C LEU A 52 4.18 7.15 12.18
N HIS A 53 5.48 7.47 12.09
CA HIS A 53 6.34 7.54 13.25
C HIS A 53 5.90 8.63 14.23
N LYS A 54 5.50 9.80 13.72
CA LYS A 54 4.97 10.88 14.54
C LYS A 54 3.65 10.49 15.21
N LEU A 55 2.71 9.93 14.45
CA LEU A 55 1.42 9.46 14.95
C LEU A 55 1.60 8.40 16.05
N ARG A 56 2.51 7.44 15.85
CA ARG A 56 2.89 6.45 16.87
C ARG A 56 3.41 7.12 18.14
N THR A 57 4.39 8.02 17.98
CA THR A 57 5.07 8.67 19.11
C THR A 57 4.09 9.53 19.90
N ASP A 58 3.28 10.34 19.23
CA ASP A 58 2.27 11.19 19.87
C ASP A 58 1.19 10.36 20.58
N SER A 59 0.76 9.24 19.99
CA SER A 59 -0.26 8.36 20.57
C SER A 59 0.23 7.59 21.80
N LEU A 60 1.51 7.19 21.81
CA LEU A 60 2.15 6.60 23.00
C LEU A 60 2.32 7.62 24.14
N SER A 61 2.33 8.92 23.82
CA SER A 61 2.49 10.02 24.79
C SER A 61 1.17 10.54 25.39
N ASN A 62 0.11 9.73 25.41
CA ASN A 62 -1.24 10.05 25.93
C ASN A 62 -2.03 11.14 25.18
N LYS A 63 -1.65 11.48 23.95
CA LYS A 63 -2.56 12.19 23.04
C LYS A 63 -3.39 11.12 22.32
N ASN A 64 -4.66 10.91 22.72
CA ASN A 64 -5.57 9.95 22.08
C ASN A 64 -5.91 10.35 20.61
N LEU A 65 -4.91 10.32 19.73
CA LEU A 65 -5.02 10.74 18.32
C LEU A 65 -5.56 9.61 17.43
N ILE A 66 -5.35 8.36 17.82
CA ILE A 66 -5.83 7.15 17.15
C ILE A 66 -6.32 6.12 18.17
N SER A 67 -7.12 5.15 17.73
CA SER A 67 -7.52 4.01 18.55
C SER A 67 -6.33 3.11 18.90
N GLN A 68 -6.46 2.31 19.95
CA GLN A 68 -5.44 1.35 20.37
C GLN A 68 -5.21 0.28 19.28
N GLU A 69 -6.25 -0.07 18.54
CA GLU A 69 -6.23 -1.01 17.42
C GLU A 69 -5.42 -0.44 16.25
N THR A 70 -5.65 0.82 15.87
CA THR A 70 -4.86 1.51 14.83
C THR A 70 -3.40 1.64 15.25
N LEU A 71 -3.11 1.93 16.53
CA LEU A 71 -1.75 1.98 17.05
C LEU A 71 -1.04 0.62 16.98
N ARG A 72 -1.73 -0.47 17.35
CA ARG A 72 -1.20 -1.84 17.23
C ARG A 72 -0.86 -2.19 15.78
N LEU A 73 -1.69 -1.79 14.83
CA LEU A 73 -1.47 -2.03 13.42
C LEU A 73 -0.23 -1.28 12.90
N ILE A 74 -0.09 0.01 13.24
CA ILE A 74 1.09 0.81 12.89
C ILE A 74 2.35 0.17 13.45
N ASN A 75 2.33 -0.27 14.72
CA ASN A 75 3.47 -0.96 15.34
C ASN A 75 3.79 -2.27 14.61
N TYR A 76 2.79 -3.11 14.35
CA TYR A 76 2.96 -4.37 13.64
C TYR A 76 3.63 -4.18 12.28
N PHE A 77 3.17 -3.21 11.49
CA PHE A 77 3.74 -2.99 10.16
C PHE A 77 5.15 -2.40 10.18
N LEU A 78 5.43 -1.48 11.11
CA LEU A 78 6.76 -0.90 11.28
C LEU A 78 7.78 -1.97 11.76
N ASP A 79 7.38 -2.83 12.68
CA ASP A 79 8.27 -3.84 13.28
C ASP A 79 8.57 -5.01 12.33
N LYS A 80 7.59 -5.43 11.52
CA LYS A 80 7.74 -6.53 10.56
C LYS A 80 8.47 -6.15 9.27
N ARG A 81 8.90 -4.89 9.12
CA ARG A 81 9.57 -4.37 7.90
C ARG A 81 8.77 -4.61 6.60
N ILE A 82 7.44 -4.66 6.72
CA ILE A 82 6.53 -4.84 5.58
C ILE A 82 6.51 -3.59 4.71
N PHE A 83 6.71 -2.42 5.32
CA PHE A 83 6.83 -1.17 4.59
C PHE A 83 8.20 -1.02 3.96
N SER A 84 8.18 -0.62 2.70
CA SER A 84 9.29 0.03 2.00
C SER A 84 8.84 1.38 1.50
N PHE A 85 9.79 2.26 1.19
CA PHE A 85 9.49 3.68 1.00
C PHE A 85 9.83 4.13 -0.41
N VAL A 86 8.90 4.84 -1.02
CA VAL A 86 9.05 5.51 -2.32
C VAL A 86 9.31 6.99 -2.06
N ASP A 87 10.08 7.65 -2.93
CA ASP A 87 10.37 9.08 -2.71
C ASP A 87 9.17 9.92 -3.11
N ASP A 88 8.77 10.85 -2.25
CA ASP A 88 7.58 11.70 -2.49
C ASP A 88 7.82 12.70 -3.63
N LYS A 89 9.09 12.88 -4.01
CA LYS A 89 9.53 13.80 -5.06
C LYS A 89 9.75 13.09 -6.40
N ASP A 90 9.54 11.78 -6.46
CA ASP A 90 9.61 11.06 -7.72
C ASP A 90 8.59 11.65 -8.70
N SER A 91 9.01 11.92 -9.93
CA SER A 91 8.05 12.18 -11.00
C SER A 91 7.26 10.90 -11.29
N ASP A 92 6.08 11.03 -11.92
CA ASP A 92 5.28 9.85 -12.28
C ASP A 92 6.05 8.87 -13.18
N GLU A 93 7.01 9.36 -13.97
CA GLU A 93 7.90 8.54 -14.79
C GLU A 93 8.87 7.72 -13.95
N VAL A 94 9.49 8.33 -12.93
CA VAL A 94 10.38 7.62 -11.98
C VAL A 94 9.58 6.61 -11.17
N PHE A 95 8.37 6.97 -10.75
CA PHE A 95 7.45 6.06 -10.08
C PHE A 95 7.14 4.84 -10.96
N TRP A 96 6.80 5.07 -12.23
CA TRP A 96 6.51 3.99 -13.18
C TRP A 96 7.71 3.08 -13.44
N GLN A 97 8.93 3.63 -13.52
CA GLN A 97 10.14 2.81 -13.65
C GLN A 97 10.29 1.82 -12.49
N LYS A 98 10.04 2.26 -11.25
CA LYS A 98 10.08 1.37 -10.07
C LYS A 98 9.03 0.26 -10.11
N VAL A 99 7.83 0.58 -10.61
CA VAL A 99 6.76 -0.40 -10.82
C VAL A 99 7.19 -1.45 -11.86
N LEU A 100 7.83 -1.01 -12.95
CA LEU A 100 8.35 -1.90 -13.98
C LEU A 100 9.49 -2.79 -13.46
N GLU A 101 10.39 -2.26 -12.64
CA GLU A 101 11.47 -3.02 -12.01
C GLU A 101 10.91 -4.17 -11.18
N ASP A 102 9.95 -3.90 -10.28
CA ASP A 102 9.33 -4.97 -9.47
C ASP A 102 8.64 -6.03 -10.33
N LEU A 103 7.99 -5.62 -11.43
CA LEU A 103 7.43 -6.56 -12.39
C LEU A 103 8.55 -7.38 -13.07
N GLN A 104 9.64 -6.78 -13.50
CA GLN A 104 10.73 -7.50 -14.14
C GLN A 104 11.41 -8.50 -13.18
N GLU A 105 11.45 -8.19 -11.89
CA GLU A 105 11.91 -9.07 -10.82
C GLU A 105 10.95 -10.24 -10.50
N GLY A 106 9.78 -10.27 -11.14
CA GLY A 106 8.82 -11.36 -11.02
C GLY A 106 7.74 -11.13 -9.98
N ALA A 107 7.59 -9.91 -9.45
CA ALA A 107 6.54 -9.59 -8.49
C ALA A 107 5.16 -9.51 -9.15
N ASN A 108 4.13 -9.76 -8.35
CA ASN A 108 2.78 -9.28 -8.64
C ASN A 108 2.65 -7.89 -8.04
N VAL A 109 2.33 -6.89 -8.87
CA VAL A 109 2.25 -5.50 -8.44
C VAL A 109 0.79 -5.06 -8.40
N SER A 110 0.38 -4.48 -7.28
CA SER A 110 -0.92 -3.82 -7.12
C SER A 110 -0.70 -2.35 -6.79
N ILE A 111 -1.42 -1.46 -7.45
CA ILE A 111 -1.41 -0.02 -7.15
C ILE A 111 -2.79 0.38 -6.65
N ILE A 112 -2.80 0.98 -5.46
CA ILE A 112 -3.99 1.48 -4.78
C ILE A 112 -3.86 2.99 -4.71
N SER A 113 -4.61 3.72 -5.55
CA SER A 113 -4.58 5.19 -5.56
C SER A 113 -5.90 5.76 -6.07
N ASP A 114 -6.30 6.88 -5.48
CA ASP A 114 -7.41 7.71 -5.97
C ASP A 114 -6.95 8.79 -6.94
N ASP A 115 -5.63 8.94 -7.15
CA ASP A 115 -5.10 9.88 -8.13
C ASP A 115 -5.39 9.40 -9.56
N THR A 116 -6.45 9.98 -10.12
CA THR A 116 -6.87 9.80 -11.50
C THR A 116 -5.78 10.12 -12.53
N ARG A 117 -4.79 10.96 -12.20
CA ARG A 117 -3.66 11.29 -13.08
C ARG A 117 -2.67 10.14 -13.14
N THR A 118 -2.25 9.64 -11.99
CA THR A 118 -1.41 8.44 -11.86
C THR A 118 -2.06 7.25 -12.57
N TYR A 119 -3.37 7.07 -12.39
CA TYR A 119 -4.15 6.03 -13.06
C TYR A 119 -4.12 6.15 -14.59
N SER A 120 -4.31 7.36 -15.12
CA SER A 120 -4.34 7.63 -16.56
C SER A 120 -2.98 7.42 -17.21
N LEU A 121 -1.92 7.92 -16.56
CA LEU A 121 -0.55 7.74 -17.05
C LEU A 121 -0.19 6.26 -17.07
N ILE A 122 -0.36 5.55 -15.95
CA ILE A 122 0.01 4.13 -15.85
C ILE A 122 -0.77 3.29 -16.85
N LYS A 123 -2.07 3.54 -17.02
CA LYS A 123 -2.89 2.82 -18.02
C LYS A 123 -2.42 3.05 -19.46
N SER A 124 -1.89 4.23 -19.76
CA SER A 124 -1.30 4.52 -21.08
C SER A 124 0.04 3.83 -21.27
N GLN A 125 0.89 3.79 -20.23
CA GLN A 125 2.20 3.14 -20.28
C GLN A 125 2.12 1.62 -20.21
N LEU A 126 1.11 1.04 -19.56
CA LEU A 126 0.89 -0.42 -19.52
C LEU A 126 0.68 -1.03 -20.91
N LYS A 127 0.10 -0.28 -21.85
CA LYS A 127 -0.16 -0.77 -23.21
C LYS A 127 1.11 -1.13 -23.98
N SER A 128 2.25 -0.54 -23.63
CA SER A 128 3.55 -0.85 -24.23
C SER A 128 4.32 -1.94 -23.49
N VAL A 129 3.81 -2.45 -22.37
CA VAL A 129 4.41 -3.53 -21.58
C VAL A 129 4.00 -4.89 -22.16
N ASP A 130 4.88 -5.90 -22.05
CA ASP A 130 4.57 -7.27 -22.46
C ASP A 130 3.32 -7.84 -21.75
N LEU A 131 2.50 -8.60 -22.49
CA LEU A 131 1.23 -9.14 -22.00
C LEU A 131 1.39 -10.06 -20.78
N ALA A 132 2.51 -10.78 -20.65
CA ALA A 132 2.77 -11.63 -19.49
C ALA A 132 3.02 -10.82 -18.23
N LEU A 133 3.67 -9.65 -18.34
CA LEU A 133 3.88 -8.72 -17.24
C LEU A 133 2.58 -7.98 -16.88
N GLN A 134 1.78 -7.59 -17.88
CA GLN A 134 0.47 -6.95 -17.66
C GLN A 134 -0.45 -7.83 -16.79
N LYS A 135 -0.44 -9.15 -16.96
CA LYS A 135 -1.26 -10.09 -16.17
C LYS A 135 -0.91 -10.14 -14.67
N ARG A 136 0.26 -9.62 -14.29
CA ARG A 136 0.71 -9.56 -12.89
C ARG A 136 0.58 -8.16 -12.30
N PHE A 137 -0.06 -7.25 -13.03
CA PHE A 137 -0.26 -5.88 -12.63
C PHE A 137 -1.75 -5.60 -12.43
N PHE A 138 -2.10 -5.01 -11.29
CA PHE A 138 -3.46 -4.59 -10.96
C PHE A 138 -3.46 -3.15 -10.46
N ILE A 139 -4.46 -2.37 -10.87
CA ILE A 139 -4.69 -1.03 -10.35
C ILE A 139 -6.12 -0.94 -9.85
N ILE A 140 -6.30 -0.38 -8.65
CA ILE A 140 -7.56 -0.35 -7.92
C ILE A 140 -7.68 1.02 -7.25
N ASN A 141 -8.84 1.65 -7.28
CA ASN A 141 -9.10 2.87 -6.51
C ASN A 141 -9.73 2.55 -5.13
N SER A 142 -9.79 3.54 -4.23
CA SER A 142 -10.31 3.35 -2.88
C SER A 142 -11.79 2.97 -2.86
N LYS A 143 -12.57 3.45 -3.84
CA LYS A 143 -14.00 3.10 -3.98
C LYS A 143 -14.16 1.61 -4.29
N GLU A 144 -13.38 1.08 -5.24
CA GLU A 144 -13.38 -0.33 -5.60
C GLU A 144 -12.93 -1.21 -4.42
N ILE A 145 -11.93 -0.77 -3.64
CA ILE A 145 -11.51 -1.47 -2.41
C ILE A 145 -12.63 -1.47 -1.37
N LYS A 146 -13.27 -0.32 -1.16
CA LYS A 146 -14.37 -0.21 -0.20
C LYS A 146 -15.53 -1.13 -0.57
N GLU A 147 -15.96 -1.09 -1.83
CA GLU A 147 -17.02 -1.97 -2.35
C GLU A 147 -16.63 -3.46 -2.27
N TRP A 148 -15.35 -3.78 -2.41
CA TRP A 148 -14.86 -5.14 -2.24
C TRP A 148 -14.90 -5.56 -0.76
N LEU A 149 -14.37 -4.74 0.14
CA LEU A 149 -14.40 -5.00 1.59
C LEU A 149 -15.82 -5.11 2.15
N GLU A 150 -16.79 -4.37 1.60
CA GLU A 150 -18.20 -4.45 2.02
C GLU A 150 -18.90 -5.76 1.59
N LYS A 151 -18.33 -6.49 0.63
CA LYS A 151 -18.90 -7.75 0.09
C LYS A 151 -18.31 -9.01 0.69
N VAL A 152 -17.17 -8.91 1.38
CA VAL A 152 -16.39 -10.02 1.94
C VAL A 152 -16.59 -10.07 3.44
#